data_AF-A0A2E1QLI0-F1
#
_entry.id   AF-A0A2E1QLI0-F1
#
_cell.length_a   1.000
_cell.length_b   1.000
_cell.length_c   1.000
_cell.angle_alpha   90.00
_cell.angle_beta   90.00
_cell.angle_gamma   90.00
#
_symmetry.space_group_name_H-M   'P 1'
#
loop_
_entity.id
_entity.type
_entity.pdbx_description
1 polymer ?
#
loop_
_entity_poly.entity_id
_entity_poly.type
_entity_poly.pdbx_seq_one_letter_code
_entity_poly.pdbx_strand_id
1 'polypeptide(L)'
;MNKFRLILLICFVGILNSQSTADLDNLPPEIRKSVLERMERQNATIDPTISPEVEDSDADIVEDEVIEFDEYGSEIVKRFGYDLFEDISDQTPLEVKAAPANYILGPGDELRFNFSGSIKRTIDSTIDREGEVFVSELGSINFSGLSFSEAKEELSRISEATLIGTSISMSLVNLRSIEVFVTGNAKNPGSYVMNPLSTISNVLFNSGGPTDAGSLRNIELRRNNKLVGIYDFYELFIKGNTNQNLKIQSGDALLINPVSKSIKIFGEVNRPAIYELKEDENFINLLNFASGLKLYADENRIVVTRVSSIGDILKEELTISEAKNLILSDGDSVFVHKKNLVALDPNNDQLNMVSIKGEVKNPGSYPLEPGERLSDLIIKAGGYNDQAYIEAGIFLRQKVAEKEKEALSATADQLEDGLVSSITTGSLQNMGDASLALDLLGNIIKRLKDAEPVGRIVATFDLNQLAKNDDLDLILLDQDQIIIPKISSTVSVTGQVLAPATFVHSENLSVYDYIDLAGGFTVTAAEDQLLVILPNGQALRPSSFFKFKQDRILPGSTIIVNRDTTSLSRLSFWRSVLPIFSSLITSLAAIDAIGD
;
A
#
# COMPACT_ATOMS: atom_id res chain seq x y z
N MET A 1 12.12 36.60 -7.22
CA MET A 1 11.10 37.63 -6.97
C MET A 1 10.86 37.78 -5.46
N ASN A 2 11.92 37.90 -4.65
CA ASN A 2 11.91 37.59 -3.20
C ASN A 2 11.93 38.79 -2.25
N LYS A 3 11.58 40.00 -2.71
CA LYS A 3 11.47 41.19 -1.83
C LYS A 3 10.05 41.71 -1.61
N PHE A 4 9.04 41.12 -2.29
CA PHE A 4 7.64 41.54 -2.14
C PHE A 4 6.79 40.65 -1.23
N ARG A 5 7.23 39.42 -0.90
CA ARG A 5 6.51 38.53 0.03
C ARG A 5 6.74 38.85 1.52
N LEU A 6 7.85 39.50 1.88
CA LEU A 6 8.13 39.85 3.28
C LEU A 6 7.33 41.08 3.78
N ILE A 7 6.88 41.95 2.88
CA ILE A 7 6.10 43.15 3.25
C ILE A 7 4.62 42.81 3.44
N LEU A 8 4.11 41.74 2.80
CA LEU A 8 2.74 41.29 3.00
C LEU A 8 2.54 40.57 4.35
N LEU A 9 3.61 40.01 4.93
CA LEU A 9 3.60 39.40 6.27
C LEU A 9 3.49 40.46 7.39
N ILE A 10 3.88 41.72 7.12
CA ILE A 10 3.85 42.80 8.11
C ILE A 10 2.56 43.64 8.02
N CYS A 11 1.86 43.65 6.88
CA CYS A 11 0.70 44.51 6.69
C CYS A 11 -0.67 43.88 7.07
N PHE A 12 -0.75 42.57 7.35
CA PHE A 12 -2.02 41.95 7.80
C PHE A 12 -2.10 41.73 9.33
N VAL A 13 -1.04 42.05 10.07
CA VAL A 13 -1.02 42.10 11.55
C VAL A 13 -1.72 43.37 12.10
N GLY A 14 -2.19 44.25 11.20
CA GLY A 14 -2.71 45.59 11.53
C GLY A 14 -4.09 45.68 12.20
N ILE A 15 -4.77 44.56 12.48
CA ILE A 15 -6.03 44.55 13.24
C ILE A 15 -5.99 43.49 14.36
N LEU A 16 -4.87 43.38 15.05
CA LEU A 16 -4.82 42.80 16.39
C LEU A 16 -4.35 43.88 17.35
N ASN A 17 -5.13 44.09 18.41
CA ASN A 17 -4.84 45.08 19.44
C ASN A 17 -3.42 44.83 19.97
N SER A 18 -2.54 45.83 19.90
CA SER A 18 -1.10 45.71 20.24
C SER A 18 -0.81 45.26 21.68
N GLN A 19 -1.83 45.22 22.54
CA GLN A 19 -1.75 44.66 23.90
C GLN A 19 -2.03 43.16 23.97
N SER A 20 -2.82 42.59 23.05
CA SER A 20 -3.15 41.15 23.05
C SER A 20 -1.96 40.24 22.70
N THR A 21 -0.96 40.79 22.01
CA THR A 21 0.27 40.08 21.63
C THR A 21 1.29 40.00 22.77
N ALA A 22 1.24 40.91 23.75
CA ALA A 22 2.14 40.93 24.90
C ALA A 22 1.80 39.86 25.95
N ASP A 23 0.52 39.48 26.07
CA ASP A 23 0.07 38.44 27.01
C ASP A 23 0.51 37.03 26.58
N LEU A 24 0.70 36.82 25.27
CA LEU A 24 1.14 35.55 24.67
C LEU A 24 2.60 35.21 24.99
N ASP A 25 3.39 36.16 25.49
CA ASP A 25 4.81 35.95 25.82
C ASP A 25 5.04 35.00 27.01
N ASN A 26 3.99 34.73 27.79
CA ASN A 26 4.03 33.80 28.92
C ASN A 26 3.64 32.37 28.54
N LEU A 27 3.24 32.11 27.29
CA LEU A 27 2.96 30.75 26.81
C LEU A 27 4.24 30.04 26.34
N PRO A 28 4.33 28.71 26.51
CA PRO A 28 5.37 27.90 25.87
C PRO A 28 5.43 28.17 24.35
N PRO A 29 6.62 28.20 23.71
CA PRO A 29 6.78 28.63 22.32
C PRO A 29 5.90 27.86 21.30
N GLU A 30 5.73 26.56 21.51
CA GLU A 30 4.92 25.69 20.65
C GLU A 30 3.42 25.98 20.77
N ILE A 31 2.94 26.18 22.01
CA ILE A 31 1.54 26.54 22.29
C ILE A 31 1.25 27.95 21.78
N ARG A 32 2.18 28.89 21.98
CA ARG A 32 2.08 30.26 21.45
C ARG A 32 1.86 30.26 19.93
N LYS A 33 2.61 29.44 19.20
CA LYS A 33 2.46 29.30 17.75
C LYS A 33 1.08 28.73 17.37
N SER A 34 0.63 27.66 18.03
CA SER A 34 -0.71 27.07 17.81
C SER A 34 -1.84 28.10 18.04
N VAL A 35 -1.76 28.83 19.16
CA VAL A 35 -2.74 29.85 19.57
C VAL A 35 -2.79 30.99 18.54
N LEU A 36 -1.64 31.47 18.06
CA LEU A 36 -1.57 32.50 17.02
C LEU A 36 -2.22 32.05 15.70
N GLU A 37 -1.90 30.84 15.22
CA GLU A 37 -2.50 30.29 14.00
C GLU A 37 -4.03 30.15 14.11
N ARG A 38 -4.55 29.76 15.29
CA ARG A 38 -6.00 29.67 15.52
C ARG A 38 -6.68 31.03 15.59
N MET A 39 -6.03 32.03 16.21
CA MET A 39 -6.52 33.42 16.22
C MET A 39 -6.61 33.99 14.80
N GLU A 40 -5.64 33.67 13.93
CA GLU A 40 -5.67 34.05 12.50
C GLU A 40 -6.83 33.37 11.75
N ARG A 41 -7.05 32.07 11.99
CA ARG A 41 -8.16 31.31 11.37
C ARG A 41 -9.54 31.83 11.79
N GLN A 42 -9.74 32.19 13.06
CA GLN A 42 -11.01 32.78 13.49
C GLN A 42 -11.30 34.13 12.81
N ASN A 43 -10.25 34.91 12.53
CA ASN A 43 -10.36 36.18 11.81
C ASN A 43 -10.49 36.02 10.28
N ALA A 44 -10.13 34.86 9.71
CA ALA A 44 -10.16 34.60 8.27
C ALA A 44 -11.53 34.15 7.71
N THR A 45 -12.62 34.14 8.50
CA THR A 45 -13.95 33.69 8.03
C THR A 45 -14.71 34.74 7.17
N ILE A 46 -14.01 35.66 6.51
CA ILE A 46 -14.59 36.56 5.51
C ILE A 46 -13.67 36.58 4.27
N ASP A 47 -13.88 35.63 3.36
CA ASP A 47 -13.99 35.78 1.89
C ASP A 47 -13.83 34.39 1.20
N PRO A 48 -14.78 33.91 0.36
CA PRO A 48 -14.67 32.61 -0.28
C PRO A 48 -14.09 32.75 -1.69
N THR A 49 -12.79 32.58 -1.85
CA THR A 49 -12.19 32.04 -3.08
C THR A 49 -10.71 31.77 -2.85
N ILE A 50 -10.26 30.54 -3.11
CA ILE A 50 -9.04 30.16 -3.85
C ILE A 50 -8.80 28.65 -3.64
N SER A 51 -8.64 27.95 -4.77
CA SER A 51 -8.31 26.52 -4.92
C SER A 51 -6.83 26.28 -4.57
N PRO A 52 -6.43 25.10 -4.05
CA PRO A 52 -5.04 24.86 -3.69
C PRO A 52 -4.19 24.53 -4.93
N GLU A 53 -3.04 25.19 -5.04
CA GLU A 53 -1.93 24.85 -5.92
C GLU A 53 -0.99 23.91 -5.13
N VAL A 54 -0.72 22.73 -5.68
CA VAL A 54 0.20 21.73 -5.13
C VAL A 54 1.61 22.06 -5.61
N GLU A 55 2.55 22.22 -4.68
CA GLU A 55 3.98 22.28 -4.96
C GLU A 55 4.54 20.86 -5.09
N ASP A 56 4.97 20.49 -6.30
CA ASP A 56 5.77 19.31 -6.57
C ASP A 56 7.16 19.45 -5.94
N SER A 57 7.58 18.43 -5.18
CA SER A 57 8.96 18.24 -4.78
C SER A 57 9.48 16.95 -5.43
N ASP A 58 10.35 17.12 -6.42
CA ASP A 58 11.10 16.05 -7.07
C ASP A 58 11.99 15.33 -6.03
N ALA A 59 11.67 14.07 -5.77
CA ALA A 59 12.58 13.10 -5.18
C ALA A 59 12.62 11.89 -6.13
N ASP A 60 13.82 11.58 -6.63
CA ASP A 60 14.10 10.39 -7.42
C ASP A 60 13.68 9.13 -6.62
N ILE A 61 12.54 8.55 -6.99
CA ILE A 61 12.05 7.27 -6.50
C ILE A 61 12.45 6.21 -7.53
N VAL A 62 13.21 5.22 -7.08
CA VAL A 62 13.42 3.96 -7.79
C VAL A 62 12.03 3.38 -8.12
N GLU A 63 11.73 3.15 -9.40
CA GLU A 63 10.45 2.58 -9.87
C GLU A 63 10.21 1.19 -9.25
N ASP A 64 9.65 1.17 -8.05
CA ASP A 64 8.86 0.04 -7.57
C ASP A 64 7.53 0.09 -8.33
N GLU A 65 7.23 -1.01 -9.04
CA GLU A 65 6.02 -1.21 -9.83
C GLU A 65 4.78 -0.85 -8.98
N VAL A 66 4.17 0.31 -9.25
CA VAL A 66 3.04 0.81 -8.48
C VAL A 66 1.84 -0.10 -8.74
N ILE A 67 1.53 -0.95 -7.76
CA ILE A 67 0.32 -1.75 -7.76
C ILE A 67 -0.85 -0.80 -7.52
N GLU A 68 -1.54 -0.39 -8.58
CA GLU A 68 -2.77 0.39 -8.47
C GLU A 68 -3.90 -0.49 -7.94
N PHE A 69 -4.69 0.04 -7.01
CA PHE A 69 -5.90 -0.61 -6.50
C PHE A 69 -7.12 0.19 -6.97
N ASP A 70 -8.20 -0.49 -7.35
CA ASP A 70 -9.46 0.17 -7.70
C ASP A 70 -10.13 0.78 -6.47
N GLU A 71 -11.20 1.55 -6.68
CA GLU A 71 -11.98 2.18 -5.60
C GLU A 71 -12.58 1.18 -4.59
N TYR A 72 -12.50 -0.12 -4.87
CA TYR A 72 -12.94 -1.23 -4.02
C TYR A 72 -11.78 -2.03 -3.39
N GLY A 73 -10.53 -1.60 -3.57
CA GLY A 73 -9.34 -2.25 -3.02
C GLY A 73 -8.89 -3.51 -3.78
N SER A 74 -9.35 -3.71 -5.02
CA SER A 74 -8.88 -4.81 -5.88
C SER A 74 -7.67 -4.37 -6.69
N GLU A 75 -6.66 -5.24 -6.81
CA GLU A 75 -5.51 -5.02 -7.68
C GLU A 75 -5.95 -4.74 -9.13
N ILE A 76 -5.57 -3.58 -9.68
CA ILE A 76 -5.80 -3.20 -11.08
C ILE A 76 -4.74 -3.90 -11.93
N VAL A 77 -5.03 -5.15 -12.27
CA VAL A 77 -4.19 -5.89 -13.21
C VAL A 77 -4.47 -5.44 -14.65
N LYS A 78 -3.41 -5.17 -15.41
CA LYS A 78 -3.47 -4.77 -16.83
C LYS A 78 -3.79 -5.97 -17.73
N ARG A 79 -4.27 -5.70 -18.96
CA ARG A 79 -4.42 -6.75 -19.99
C ARG A 79 -3.05 -7.23 -20.47
N PHE A 80 -2.85 -8.53 -20.49
CA PHE A 80 -1.57 -9.11 -20.88
C PHE A 80 -1.27 -8.87 -22.38
N GLY A 81 -0.11 -8.28 -22.67
CA GLY A 81 0.50 -8.23 -24.00
C GLY A 81 0.10 -7.04 -24.88
N TYR A 82 -0.80 -6.16 -24.44
CA TYR A 82 -1.20 -4.95 -25.17
C TYR A 82 -0.16 -3.82 -25.03
N ASP A 83 0.46 -3.74 -23.85
CA ASP A 83 1.58 -2.86 -23.51
C ASP A 83 2.79 -3.03 -24.44
N LEU A 84 3.01 -4.25 -24.94
CA LEU A 84 4.08 -4.56 -25.89
C LEU A 84 4.03 -3.72 -27.17
N PHE A 85 2.88 -3.12 -27.50
CA PHE A 85 2.71 -2.30 -28.70
C PHE A 85 2.86 -0.80 -28.47
N GLU A 86 3.04 -0.35 -27.22
CA GLU A 86 3.02 1.08 -26.87
C GLU A 86 4.39 1.77 -26.99
N ASP A 87 5.48 1.04 -26.74
CA ASP A 87 6.85 1.59 -26.65
C ASP A 87 7.73 1.40 -27.91
N ILE A 88 7.15 1.14 -29.07
CA ILE A 88 7.92 0.73 -30.27
C ILE A 88 8.22 1.91 -31.21
N SER A 89 7.94 3.15 -30.81
CA SER A 89 8.10 4.34 -31.66
C SER A 89 9.51 4.53 -32.24
N ASP A 90 10.54 3.92 -31.65
CA ASP A 90 11.94 4.07 -32.06
C ASP A 90 12.57 2.83 -32.76
N GLN A 91 11.83 1.74 -33.02
CA GLN A 91 12.40 0.60 -33.75
C GLN A 91 12.40 0.87 -35.26
N THR A 92 13.50 1.43 -35.76
CA THR A 92 13.79 1.54 -37.20
C THR A 92 13.59 0.18 -37.90
N PRO A 93 13.03 0.15 -39.14
CA PRO A 93 12.91 -1.08 -39.90
C PRO A 93 14.27 -1.77 -39.98
N LEU A 94 14.31 -3.07 -39.66
CA LEU A 94 15.52 -3.89 -39.78
C LEU A 94 16.17 -3.66 -41.15
N GLU A 95 17.28 -2.93 -41.16
CA GLU A 95 18.10 -2.74 -42.35
C GLU A 95 18.58 -4.14 -42.78
N VAL A 96 18.15 -4.61 -43.95
CA VAL A 96 18.44 -5.98 -44.41
C VAL A 96 19.91 -6.06 -44.79
N LYS A 97 20.75 -6.43 -43.82
CA LYS A 97 22.21 -6.53 -44.02
C LYS A 97 22.60 -7.61 -45.05
N ALA A 98 21.76 -8.63 -45.23
CA ALA A 98 21.95 -9.67 -46.24
C ALA A 98 20.62 -10.35 -46.61
N ALA A 99 20.39 -10.58 -47.91
CA ALA A 99 19.21 -11.28 -48.39
C ALA A 99 19.29 -12.80 -48.11
N PRO A 100 18.20 -13.44 -47.63
CA PRO A 100 18.12 -14.88 -47.51
C PRO A 100 18.30 -15.58 -48.86
N ALA A 101 18.98 -16.73 -48.88
CA ALA A 101 19.24 -17.49 -50.11
C ALA A 101 17.94 -17.91 -50.84
N ASN A 102 16.86 -18.13 -50.10
CA ASN A 102 15.55 -18.52 -50.60
C ASN A 102 14.62 -17.32 -50.87
N TYR A 103 15.11 -16.08 -50.80
CA TYR A 103 14.31 -14.91 -51.17
C TYR A 103 13.97 -14.96 -52.66
N ILE A 104 12.68 -14.84 -53.00
CA ILE A 104 12.23 -14.86 -54.40
C ILE A 104 12.29 -13.42 -54.93
N LEU A 105 13.16 -13.22 -55.92
CA LEU A 105 13.34 -11.95 -56.60
C LEU A 105 12.10 -11.59 -57.43
N GLY A 106 11.82 -10.29 -57.54
CA GLY A 106 10.85 -9.80 -58.51
C GLY A 106 10.86 -8.29 -58.69
N PRO A 107 9.89 -7.77 -59.46
CA PRO A 107 9.87 -6.37 -59.87
C PRO A 107 9.99 -5.39 -58.69
N GLY A 108 10.88 -4.41 -58.84
CA GLY A 108 11.19 -3.40 -57.82
C GLY A 108 12.34 -3.74 -56.87
N ASP A 109 12.85 -4.98 -56.87
CA ASP A 109 14.08 -5.31 -56.14
C ASP A 109 15.29 -4.62 -56.78
N GLU A 110 16.23 -4.13 -55.97
CA GLU A 110 17.46 -3.49 -56.45
C GLU A 110 18.66 -4.37 -56.18
N LEU A 111 19.39 -4.72 -57.24
CA LEU A 111 20.53 -5.61 -57.21
C LEU A 111 21.81 -4.84 -57.52
N ARG A 112 22.85 -5.12 -56.75
CA ARG A 112 24.21 -4.63 -56.97
C ARG A 112 25.07 -5.73 -57.55
N PHE A 113 25.67 -5.44 -58.70
CA PHE A 113 26.61 -6.29 -59.40
C PHE A 113 28.02 -5.73 -59.23
N ASN A 114 28.90 -6.50 -58.60
CA ASN A 114 30.31 -6.16 -58.46
C ASN A 114 31.15 -7.00 -59.42
N PHE A 115 31.75 -6.33 -60.40
CA PHE A 115 32.66 -6.89 -61.38
C PHE A 115 34.08 -6.87 -60.83
N SER A 116 34.76 -8.00 -60.92
CA SER A 116 36.16 -8.13 -60.50
C SER A 116 36.98 -8.91 -61.53
N GLY A 117 38.29 -8.66 -61.59
CA GLY A 117 39.19 -9.20 -62.62
C GLY A 117 39.53 -8.18 -63.69
N SER A 118 39.34 -8.54 -64.96
CA SER A 118 39.62 -7.67 -66.12
C SER A 118 38.70 -6.44 -66.17
N ILE A 119 37.46 -6.56 -65.70
CA ILE A 119 36.51 -5.46 -65.53
C ILE A 119 36.35 -5.20 -64.02
N LYS A 120 36.49 -3.93 -63.62
CA LYS A 120 36.34 -3.51 -62.21
C LYS A 120 35.35 -2.36 -62.13
N ARG A 121 34.13 -2.67 -61.71
CA ARG A 121 33.03 -1.72 -61.59
C ARG A 121 31.95 -2.28 -60.67
N THR A 122 31.17 -1.39 -60.07
CA THR A 122 29.93 -1.73 -59.38
C THR A 122 28.77 -1.08 -60.11
N ILE A 123 27.70 -1.85 -60.35
CA ILE A 123 26.47 -1.38 -61.01
C ILE A 123 25.30 -1.77 -60.13
N ASP A 124 24.46 -0.79 -59.81
CA ASP A 124 23.18 -1.03 -59.17
C ASP A 124 22.09 -0.98 -60.25
N SER A 125 21.23 -1.99 -60.30
CA SER A 125 20.14 -2.07 -61.26
C SER A 125 18.91 -2.66 -60.60
N THR A 126 17.75 -2.07 -60.91
CA THR A 126 16.45 -2.53 -60.43
C THR A 126 15.87 -3.57 -61.38
N ILE A 127 15.15 -4.55 -60.84
CA ILE A 127 14.31 -5.47 -61.62
C ILE A 127 13.10 -4.69 -62.14
N ASP A 128 12.96 -4.59 -63.46
CA ASP A 128 11.85 -3.89 -64.09
C ASP A 128 10.52 -4.65 -63.97
N ARG A 129 9.45 -4.13 -64.60
CA ARG A 129 8.09 -4.70 -64.49
C ARG A 129 7.95 -6.00 -65.28
N GLU A 130 8.79 -6.18 -66.29
CA GLU A 130 8.91 -7.37 -67.13
C GLU A 130 9.75 -8.47 -66.43
N GLY A 131 10.41 -8.13 -65.32
CA GLY A 131 11.20 -9.04 -64.52
C GLY A 131 12.67 -9.13 -64.95
N GLU A 132 13.10 -8.21 -65.80
CA GLU A 132 14.44 -8.15 -66.35
C GLU A 132 15.33 -7.14 -65.61
N VAL A 133 16.63 -7.38 -65.68
CA VAL A 133 17.67 -6.48 -65.17
C VAL A 133 18.64 -6.22 -66.31
N PHE A 134 18.82 -4.95 -66.66
CA PHE A 134 19.78 -4.55 -67.66
C PHE A 134 21.16 -4.36 -67.02
N VAL A 135 22.10 -5.21 -67.42
CA VAL A 135 23.51 -5.12 -67.02
C VAL A 135 24.33 -4.78 -68.25
N SER A 136 25.02 -3.63 -68.28
CA SER A 136 25.66 -3.09 -69.49
C SER A 136 26.57 -4.08 -70.23
N GLU A 137 27.24 -4.97 -69.49
CA GLU A 137 28.19 -5.96 -70.02
C GLU A 137 27.53 -7.30 -70.39
N LEU A 138 26.32 -7.59 -69.91
CA LEU A 138 25.61 -8.86 -70.12
C LEU A 138 24.28 -8.74 -70.87
N GLY A 139 23.76 -7.53 -71.06
CA GLY A 139 22.42 -7.28 -71.60
C GLY A 139 21.32 -7.47 -70.55
N SER A 140 20.09 -7.72 -71.02
CA SER A 140 18.95 -8.01 -70.15
C SER A 140 18.96 -9.45 -69.65
N ILE A 141 18.81 -9.64 -68.34
CA ILE A 141 18.74 -10.95 -67.69
C ILE A 141 17.44 -11.03 -66.88
N ASN A 142 16.68 -12.10 -67.03
CA ASN A 142 15.47 -12.31 -66.24
C ASN A 142 15.81 -12.97 -64.90
N PHE A 143 15.53 -12.29 -63.79
CA PHE A 143 15.71 -12.81 -62.43
C PHE A 143 14.39 -13.00 -61.68
N SER A 144 13.27 -12.54 -62.24
CA SER A 144 11.97 -12.59 -61.58
C SER A 144 11.51 -14.03 -61.38
N GLY A 145 11.08 -14.36 -60.16
CA GLY A 145 10.62 -15.69 -59.79
C GLY A 145 11.74 -16.68 -59.41
N LEU A 146 13.01 -16.33 -59.63
CA LEU A 146 14.14 -17.10 -59.12
C LEU A 146 14.37 -16.78 -57.64
N SER A 147 14.80 -17.79 -56.88
CA SER A 147 15.40 -17.52 -55.57
C SER A 147 16.73 -16.80 -55.74
N PHE A 148 17.15 -16.07 -54.70
CA PHE A 148 18.40 -15.32 -54.71
C PHE A 148 19.62 -16.22 -54.93
N SER A 149 19.58 -17.47 -54.47
CA SER A 149 20.62 -18.48 -54.75
C SER A 149 20.63 -18.90 -56.21
N GLU A 150 19.46 -19.24 -56.77
CA GLU A 150 19.32 -19.63 -58.19
C GLU A 150 19.76 -18.49 -59.11
N ALA A 151 19.41 -17.24 -58.78
CA ALA A 151 19.82 -16.07 -59.52
C ALA A 151 21.35 -15.83 -59.49
N LYS A 152 22.02 -16.15 -58.37
CA LYS A 152 23.50 -16.09 -58.29
C LYS A 152 24.16 -17.16 -59.15
N GLU A 153 23.63 -18.38 -59.13
CA GLU A 153 24.13 -19.47 -59.97
C GLU A 153 23.95 -19.14 -61.46
N GLU A 154 22.77 -18.62 -61.82
CA GLU A 154 22.47 -18.22 -63.19
C GLU A 154 23.36 -17.07 -63.67
N LEU A 155 23.60 -16.07 -62.81
CA LEU A 155 24.54 -14.99 -63.11
C LEU A 155 25.97 -15.50 -63.29
N SER A 156 26.42 -16.44 -62.45
CA SER A 156 27.76 -17.05 -62.59
C SER A 156 27.90 -17.72 -63.95
N ARG A 157 26.90 -18.53 -64.34
CA ARG A 157 26.84 -19.23 -65.63
C ARG A 157 26.89 -18.27 -66.82
N ILE A 158 26.10 -17.19 -66.79
CA ILE A 158 26.08 -16.17 -67.84
C ILE A 158 27.43 -15.42 -67.90
N SER A 159 28.00 -15.09 -66.74
CA SER A 159 29.26 -14.34 -66.66
C SER A 159 30.44 -15.15 -67.21
N GLU A 160 30.54 -16.44 -66.87
CA GLU A 160 31.60 -17.34 -67.34
C GLU A 160 31.52 -17.59 -68.86
N ALA A 161 30.29 -17.64 -69.40
CA ALA A 161 30.07 -17.82 -70.84
C ALA A 161 30.37 -16.56 -71.66
N THR A 162 30.22 -15.37 -71.07
CA THR A 162 30.22 -14.10 -71.82
C THR A 162 31.47 -13.25 -71.57
N LEU A 163 32.08 -13.31 -70.37
CA LEU A 163 33.16 -12.41 -69.94
C LEU A 163 34.39 -13.20 -69.44
N ILE A 164 35.40 -13.34 -70.30
CA ILE A 164 36.64 -14.05 -69.96
C ILE A 164 37.47 -13.24 -68.94
N GLY A 165 37.90 -13.90 -67.85
CA GLY A 165 38.77 -13.31 -66.83
C GLY A 165 38.07 -12.26 -65.94
N THR A 166 36.74 -12.19 -65.96
CA THR A 166 35.94 -11.34 -65.08
C THR A 166 34.96 -12.22 -64.31
N SER A 167 34.89 -12.03 -62.99
CA SER A 167 33.86 -12.65 -62.16
C SER A 167 32.91 -11.57 -61.65
N ILE A 168 31.63 -11.92 -61.58
CA ILE A 168 30.58 -11.02 -61.11
C ILE A 168 29.97 -11.60 -59.85
N SER A 169 29.86 -10.78 -58.82
CA SER A 169 29.10 -11.11 -57.61
C SER A 169 27.87 -10.22 -57.50
N MET A 170 26.79 -10.79 -56.95
CA MET A 170 25.51 -10.10 -56.79
C MET A 170 25.14 -9.98 -55.31
N SER A 171 24.68 -8.80 -54.92
CA SER A 171 24.12 -8.48 -53.61
C SER A 171 22.78 -7.76 -53.77
N LEU A 172 21.82 -8.02 -52.89
CA LEU A 172 20.57 -7.27 -52.84
C LEU A 172 20.80 -5.97 -52.07
N VAL A 173 20.46 -4.83 -52.67
CA VAL A 173 20.59 -3.50 -52.07
C VAL A 173 19.30 -3.15 -51.36
N ASN A 174 18.19 -3.14 -52.10
CA ASN A 174 16.87 -2.82 -51.59
C ASN A 174 15.87 -3.90 -51.97
N LEU A 175 15.00 -4.24 -51.02
CA LEU A 175 13.83 -5.08 -51.28
C LEU A 175 12.73 -4.23 -51.91
N ARG A 176 11.96 -4.82 -52.82
CA ARG A 176 10.72 -4.20 -53.30
C ARG A 176 9.75 -3.93 -52.16
N SER A 177 8.96 -2.88 -52.33
CA SER A 177 7.85 -2.59 -51.43
C SER A 177 6.61 -3.40 -51.80
N ILE A 178 5.90 -3.88 -50.79
CA ILE A 178 4.57 -4.50 -50.90
C ILE A 178 3.59 -3.73 -50.03
N GLU A 179 2.33 -3.66 -50.46
CA GLU A 179 1.26 -3.04 -49.70
C GLU A 179 0.40 -4.12 -49.04
N VAL A 180 0.06 -3.93 -47.77
CA VAL A 180 -0.86 -4.78 -47.00
C VAL A 180 -1.85 -3.92 -46.23
N PHE A 181 -3.00 -4.49 -45.87
CA PHE A 181 -4.06 -3.77 -45.18
C PHE A 181 -4.24 -4.31 -43.76
N VAL A 182 -4.43 -3.43 -42.78
CA VAL A 182 -4.80 -3.78 -41.41
C VAL A 182 -6.19 -3.24 -41.12
N THR A 183 -7.08 -4.10 -40.64
CA THR A 183 -8.51 -3.84 -40.48
C THR A 183 -9.05 -4.45 -39.17
N GLY A 184 -10.28 -4.09 -38.81
CA GLY A 184 -10.93 -4.57 -37.58
C GLY A 184 -10.55 -3.72 -36.37
N ASN A 185 -10.38 -4.37 -35.21
CA ASN A 185 -10.07 -3.72 -33.94
C ASN A 185 -8.57 -3.41 -33.79
N ALA A 186 -7.99 -2.76 -34.80
CA ALA A 186 -6.61 -2.30 -34.77
C ALA A 186 -6.49 -0.90 -34.16
N LYS A 187 -5.39 -0.61 -33.47
CA LYS A 187 -5.10 0.73 -32.91
C LYS A 187 -5.00 1.77 -34.02
N ASN A 188 -4.30 1.42 -35.10
CA ASN A 188 -4.22 2.23 -36.32
C ASN A 188 -4.60 1.38 -37.55
N PRO A 189 -5.89 1.33 -37.95
CA PRO A 189 -6.28 0.63 -39.18
C PRO A 189 -5.87 1.41 -40.43
N GLY A 190 -5.45 0.71 -41.48
CA GLY A 190 -5.01 1.36 -42.73
C GLY A 190 -4.12 0.50 -43.63
N SER A 191 -3.57 1.13 -44.68
CA SER A 191 -2.57 0.54 -45.56
C SER A 191 -1.17 0.69 -44.98
N TYR A 192 -0.37 -0.38 -45.07
CA TYR A 192 1.01 -0.43 -44.62
C TYR A 192 1.93 -0.86 -45.76
N VAL A 193 3.02 -0.11 -45.93
CA VAL A 193 4.08 -0.44 -46.89
C VAL A 193 5.15 -1.27 -46.17
N MET A 194 5.36 -2.47 -46.68
CA MET A 194 6.23 -3.49 -46.10
C MET A 194 7.19 -4.06 -47.15
N ASN A 195 8.04 -5.00 -46.76
CA ASN A 195 8.85 -5.77 -47.70
C ASN A 195 8.44 -7.26 -47.67
N PRO A 196 8.76 -8.07 -48.69
CA PRO A 196 8.32 -9.47 -48.75
C PRO A 196 8.98 -10.41 -47.73
N LEU A 197 9.92 -9.93 -46.92
CA LEU A 197 10.46 -10.67 -45.77
C LEU A 197 9.67 -10.42 -44.49
N SER A 198 8.80 -9.41 -44.46
CA SER A 198 7.95 -9.10 -43.32
C SER A 198 6.95 -10.22 -43.03
N THR A 199 6.59 -10.35 -41.74
CA THR A 199 5.58 -11.29 -41.24
C THR A 199 4.38 -10.56 -40.64
N ILE A 200 3.37 -11.34 -40.22
CA ILE A 200 2.20 -10.83 -39.49
C ILE A 200 2.62 -9.99 -38.28
N SER A 201 3.60 -10.44 -37.47
CA SER A 201 4.06 -9.67 -36.31
C SER A 201 4.62 -8.30 -36.68
N ASN A 202 5.38 -8.19 -37.79
CA ASN A 202 5.90 -6.89 -38.24
C ASN A 202 4.76 -5.92 -38.57
N VAL A 203 3.70 -6.43 -39.20
CA VAL A 203 2.51 -5.63 -39.52
C VAL A 203 1.81 -5.17 -38.26
N LEU A 204 1.59 -6.07 -37.29
CA LEU A 204 0.93 -5.72 -36.03
C LEU A 204 1.71 -4.66 -35.25
N PHE A 205 3.04 -4.78 -35.18
CA PHE A 205 3.85 -3.80 -34.49
C PHE A 205 3.84 -2.43 -35.19
N ASN A 206 3.92 -2.40 -36.52
CA ASN A 206 3.81 -1.15 -37.27
C ASN A 206 2.40 -0.52 -37.18
N SER A 207 1.36 -1.32 -36.95
CA SER A 207 0.00 -0.81 -36.75
C SER A 207 -0.30 -0.38 -35.30
N GLY A 208 0.65 -0.56 -34.37
CA GLY A 208 0.43 -0.33 -32.94
C GLY A 208 -0.47 -1.37 -32.28
N GLY A 209 -0.62 -2.55 -32.90
CA GLY A 209 -1.34 -3.70 -32.36
C GLY A 209 -2.87 -3.59 -32.36
N PRO A 210 -3.53 -4.55 -31.69
CA PRO A 210 -4.97 -4.48 -31.38
C PRO A 210 -5.31 -3.35 -30.39
N THR A 211 -6.54 -2.85 -30.43
CA THR A 211 -7.12 -2.06 -29.32
C THR A 211 -7.56 -2.98 -28.18
N ASP A 212 -7.98 -2.44 -27.03
CA ASP A 212 -8.54 -3.24 -25.91
C ASP A 212 -9.76 -4.11 -26.28
N ALA A 213 -10.45 -3.75 -27.37
CA ALA A 213 -11.56 -4.53 -27.93
C ALA A 213 -11.10 -5.59 -28.95
N GLY A 214 -9.84 -5.55 -29.39
CA GLY A 214 -9.25 -6.44 -30.37
C GLY A 214 -8.54 -7.64 -29.74
N SER A 215 -8.68 -8.78 -30.39
CA SER A 215 -8.08 -10.05 -29.97
C SER A 215 -6.59 -10.08 -30.27
N LEU A 216 -5.79 -10.58 -29.31
CA LEU A 216 -4.40 -10.95 -29.55
C LEU A 216 -4.29 -12.36 -30.14
N ARG A 217 -5.36 -13.14 -30.07
CA ARG A 217 -5.32 -14.59 -30.33
C ARG A 217 -6.08 -15.02 -31.59
N ASN A 218 -6.91 -14.13 -32.12
CA ASN A 218 -7.75 -14.33 -33.30
C ASN A 218 -7.50 -13.24 -34.34
N ILE A 219 -6.31 -13.30 -34.96
CA ILE A 219 -5.90 -12.36 -36.01
C ILE A 219 -5.85 -13.13 -37.33
N GLU A 220 -6.73 -12.79 -38.27
CA GLU A 220 -6.82 -13.48 -39.55
C GLU A 220 -5.90 -12.85 -40.59
N LEU A 221 -5.10 -13.68 -41.26
CA LEU A 221 -4.44 -13.31 -42.52
C LEU A 221 -5.34 -13.72 -43.68
N ARG A 222 -5.79 -12.75 -44.47
CA ARG A 222 -6.62 -12.97 -45.66
C ARG A 222 -5.87 -12.58 -46.93
N ARG A 223 -5.80 -13.50 -47.88
CA ARG A 223 -5.17 -13.30 -49.19
C ARG A 223 -6.17 -13.57 -50.29
N ASN A 224 -6.34 -12.62 -51.21
CA ASN A 224 -7.35 -12.71 -52.27
C ASN A 224 -8.75 -13.04 -51.70
N ASN A 225 -9.09 -12.40 -50.57
CA ASN A 225 -10.33 -12.59 -49.82
C ASN A 225 -10.56 -14.00 -49.21
N LYS A 226 -9.54 -14.87 -49.19
CA LYS A 226 -9.57 -16.19 -48.54
C LYS A 226 -8.73 -16.19 -47.26
N LEU A 227 -9.20 -16.90 -46.23
CA LEU A 227 -8.42 -17.11 -45.01
C LEU A 227 -7.20 -18.00 -45.33
N VAL A 228 -6.01 -17.46 -45.06
CA VAL A 228 -4.73 -18.18 -45.20
C VAL A 228 -4.34 -18.83 -43.89
N GLY A 229 -4.56 -18.13 -42.78
CA GLY A 229 -4.22 -18.60 -41.45
C GLY A 229 -4.72 -17.66 -40.36
N ILE A 230 -4.73 -18.18 -39.13
CA ILE A 230 -5.04 -17.43 -37.92
C ILE A 230 -3.74 -17.34 -37.12
N TYR A 231 -3.40 -16.14 -36.70
CA TYR A 231 -2.25 -15.84 -35.88
C TYR A 231 -2.70 -15.68 -34.43
N ASP A 232 -2.22 -16.57 -33.57
CA ASP A 232 -2.34 -16.47 -32.12
C ASP A 232 -1.04 -15.89 -31.55
N PHE A 233 -1.08 -14.64 -31.09
CA PHE A 233 0.08 -13.96 -30.53
C PHE A 233 0.66 -14.72 -29.32
N TYR A 234 -0.17 -15.43 -28.55
CA TYR A 234 0.31 -16.20 -27.39
C TYR A 234 1.21 -17.37 -27.81
N GLU A 235 1.01 -17.95 -29.01
CA GLU A 235 1.89 -19.01 -29.52
C GLU A 235 3.32 -18.50 -29.66
N LEU A 236 3.52 -17.27 -30.15
CA LEU A 236 4.85 -16.69 -30.27
C LEU A 236 5.39 -16.23 -28.91
N PHE A 237 4.62 -15.44 -28.16
CA PHE A 237 5.15 -14.71 -27.00
C PHE A 237 5.17 -15.51 -25.70
N ILE A 238 4.26 -16.47 -25.54
CA ILE A 238 4.26 -17.37 -24.37
C ILE A 238 4.98 -18.67 -24.71
N LYS A 239 4.77 -19.24 -25.90
CA LYS A 239 5.28 -20.57 -26.25
C LYS A 239 6.52 -20.58 -27.16
N GLY A 240 6.95 -19.43 -27.68
CA GLY A 240 8.08 -19.34 -28.61
C GLY A 240 7.83 -20.02 -29.97
N ASN A 241 6.57 -20.32 -30.30
CA ASN A 241 6.17 -21.01 -31.52
C ASN A 241 5.96 -20.02 -32.67
N THR A 242 6.84 -20.06 -33.67
CA THR A 242 6.81 -19.15 -34.82
C THR A 242 5.96 -19.65 -35.99
N ASN A 243 5.38 -20.86 -35.92
CA ASN A 243 4.75 -21.51 -37.08
C ASN A 243 3.54 -20.73 -37.63
N GLN A 244 2.84 -19.99 -36.78
CA GLN A 244 1.68 -19.17 -37.17
C GLN A 244 2.08 -17.77 -37.65
N ASN A 245 3.34 -17.36 -37.46
CA ASN A 245 3.82 -16.05 -37.89
C ASN A 245 4.17 -16.05 -39.38
N LEU A 246 3.13 -16.13 -40.21
CA LEU A 246 3.27 -16.28 -41.65
C LEU A 246 3.88 -15.04 -42.30
N LYS A 247 4.60 -15.25 -43.41
CA LYS A 247 5.06 -14.17 -44.28
C LYS A 247 3.90 -13.51 -44.99
N ILE A 248 3.92 -12.18 -45.04
CA ILE A 248 2.91 -11.40 -45.75
C ILE A 248 3.27 -11.27 -47.23
N GLN A 249 2.24 -11.08 -48.06
CA GLN A 249 2.33 -10.85 -49.50
C GLN A 249 1.57 -9.58 -49.87
N SER A 250 1.91 -9.04 -51.04
CA SER A 250 1.21 -7.87 -51.58
C SER A 250 -0.30 -8.14 -51.70
N GLY A 251 -1.10 -7.21 -51.18
CA GLY A 251 -2.56 -7.29 -51.16
C GLY A 251 -3.15 -8.13 -50.03
N ASP A 252 -2.33 -8.65 -49.11
CA ASP A 252 -2.83 -9.32 -47.91
C ASP A 252 -3.58 -8.32 -47.00
N ALA A 253 -4.63 -8.82 -46.33
CA ALA A 253 -5.36 -8.10 -45.31
C ALA A 253 -5.26 -8.84 -43.98
N LEU A 254 -4.79 -8.16 -42.93
CA LEU A 254 -4.89 -8.58 -41.55
C LEU A 254 -6.22 -8.06 -40.96
N LEU A 255 -7.04 -8.98 -40.47
CA LEU A 255 -8.27 -8.66 -39.76
C LEU A 255 -8.10 -9.01 -38.28
N ILE A 256 -8.14 -7.99 -37.44
CA ILE A 256 -8.10 -8.16 -35.97
C ILE A 256 -9.55 -8.29 -35.48
N ASN A 257 -9.94 -9.52 -35.14
CA ASN A 257 -11.28 -9.81 -34.63
C ASN A 257 -11.47 -9.27 -33.20
N PRO A 258 -12.72 -9.14 -32.72
CA PRO A 258 -12.98 -8.77 -31.34
C PRO A 258 -12.43 -9.78 -30.34
N VAL A 259 -12.01 -9.31 -29.16
CA VAL A 259 -11.67 -10.16 -28.02
C VAL A 259 -12.89 -11.00 -27.61
N SER A 260 -12.67 -12.28 -27.28
CA SER A 260 -13.74 -13.23 -27.00
C SER A 260 -14.03 -13.38 -25.50
N LYS A 261 -13.11 -14.00 -24.74
CA LYS A 261 -13.21 -14.13 -23.28
C LYS A 261 -12.02 -13.47 -22.60
N SER A 262 -12.28 -12.55 -21.69
CA SER A 262 -11.29 -11.91 -20.84
C SER A 262 -11.42 -12.42 -19.41
N ILE A 263 -10.41 -13.11 -18.90
CA ILE A 263 -10.38 -13.63 -17.54
C ILE A 263 -9.30 -12.92 -16.74
N LYS A 264 -9.66 -12.43 -15.56
CA LYS A 264 -8.72 -11.82 -14.62
C LYS A 264 -8.10 -12.91 -13.73
N ILE A 265 -6.77 -12.92 -13.56
CA ILE A 265 -6.09 -13.77 -12.57
C ILE A 265 -5.07 -12.95 -11.78
N PHE A 266 -5.12 -13.03 -10.45
CA PHE A 266 -4.30 -12.23 -9.54
C PHE A 266 -4.07 -12.93 -8.18
N GLY A 267 -3.21 -12.35 -7.33
CA GLY A 267 -2.72 -12.97 -6.10
C GLY A 267 -1.40 -13.74 -6.30
N GLU A 268 -1.29 -14.96 -5.76
CA GLU A 268 -0.05 -15.77 -5.79
C GLU A 268 0.21 -16.51 -7.11
N VAL A 269 0.18 -15.77 -8.22
CA VAL A 269 0.57 -16.25 -9.56
C VAL A 269 1.80 -15.50 -10.04
N ASN A 270 2.62 -16.13 -10.90
CA ASN A 270 3.89 -15.54 -11.34
C ASN A 270 3.69 -14.31 -12.23
N ARG A 271 2.58 -14.24 -12.97
CA ARG A 271 2.24 -13.11 -13.83
C ARG A 271 0.76 -12.72 -13.74
N PRO A 272 0.37 -11.88 -12.76
CA PRO A 272 -1.01 -11.42 -12.61
C PRO A 272 -1.38 -10.50 -13.78
N ALA A 273 -2.52 -10.77 -14.44
CA ALA A 273 -3.00 -10.00 -15.59
C ALA A 273 -4.46 -10.38 -15.94
N ILE A 274 -5.04 -9.64 -16.90
CA ILE A 274 -6.24 -10.07 -17.63
C ILE A 274 -5.80 -10.79 -18.92
N TYR A 275 -6.17 -12.06 -19.06
CA TYR A 275 -5.80 -12.90 -20.21
C TYR A 275 -7.00 -13.16 -21.13
N GLU A 276 -6.71 -13.29 -22.43
CA GLU A 276 -7.70 -13.75 -23.41
C GLU A 276 -7.69 -15.28 -23.52
N LEU A 277 -8.84 -15.91 -23.30
CA LEU A 277 -9.04 -17.35 -23.43
C LEU A 277 -9.89 -17.71 -24.65
N LYS A 278 -9.61 -18.86 -25.26
CA LYS A 278 -10.47 -19.48 -26.28
C LYS A 278 -11.59 -20.28 -25.63
N GLU A 279 -12.60 -20.65 -26.43
CA GLU A 279 -13.77 -21.39 -25.95
C GLU A 279 -13.43 -22.76 -25.34
N ASP A 280 -12.39 -23.42 -25.83
CA ASP A 280 -11.93 -24.74 -25.42
C ASP A 280 -10.87 -24.73 -24.30
N GLU A 281 -10.49 -23.55 -23.83
CA GLU A 281 -9.47 -23.38 -22.79
C GLU A 281 -10.08 -23.26 -21.39
N ASN A 282 -9.36 -23.78 -20.41
CA ASN A 282 -9.81 -23.87 -19.03
C ASN A 282 -8.83 -23.17 -18.07
N PHE A 283 -9.07 -23.31 -16.77
CA PHE A 283 -8.20 -22.76 -15.73
C PHE A 283 -6.72 -23.20 -15.85
N ILE A 284 -6.41 -24.43 -16.28
CA ILE A 284 -5.00 -24.83 -16.44
C ILE A 284 -4.31 -24.07 -17.57
N ASN A 285 -5.03 -23.73 -18.64
CA ASN A 285 -4.51 -22.87 -19.70
C ASN A 285 -4.22 -21.46 -19.17
N LEU A 286 -5.19 -20.88 -18.45
CA LEU A 286 -5.03 -19.58 -17.80
C LEU A 286 -3.82 -19.56 -16.88
N LEU A 287 -3.67 -20.59 -16.03
CA LEU A 287 -2.55 -20.70 -15.11
C LEU A 287 -1.20 -20.82 -15.84
N ASN A 288 -1.16 -21.55 -16.96
CA ASN A 288 0.04 -21.62 -17.81
C ASN A 288 0.39 -20.26 -18.43
N PHE A 289 -0.60 -19.48 -18.86
CA PHE A 289 -0.38 -18.12 -19.36
C PHE A 289 0.16 -17.19 -18.27
N ALA A 290 -0.36 -17.33 -17.04
CA ALA A 290 0.13 -16.66 -15.83
C ALA A 290 1.50 -17.18 -15.33
N SER A 291 2.18 -18.03 -16.11
CA SER A 291 3.48 -18.65 -15.77
C SER A 291 3.46 -19.51 -14.50
N GLY A 292 2.29 -20.05 -14.14
CA GLY A 292 2.12 -20.89 -12.97
C GLY A 292 1.93 -20.13 -11.66
N LEU A 293 1.87 -20.90 -10.58
CA LEU A 293 1.73 -20.39 -9.21
C LEU A 293 3.08 -19.91 -8.67
N LYS A 294 3.07 -18.90 -7.79
CA LYS A 294 4.22 -18.53 -6.95
C LYS A 294 4.50 -19.64 -5.93
N LEU A 295 5.70 -19.64 -5.35
CA LEU A 295 6.13 -20.66 -4.37
C LEU A 295 5.17 -20.79 -3.17
N TYR A 296 4.59 -19.66 -2.77
CA TYR A 296 3.73 -19.55 -1.61
C TYR A 296 2.25 -19.50 -1.95
N ALA A 297 1.83 -19.98 -3.13
CA ALA A 297 0.43 -20.01 -3.53
C ALA A 297 -0.37 -21.14 -2.86
N ASP A 298 -1.51 -20.82 -2.25
CA ASP A 298 -2.40 -21.79 -1.61
C ASP A 298 -3.17 -22.61 -2.64
N GLU A 299 -2.63 -23.79 -2.94
CA GLU A 299 -3.25 -24.76 -3.83
C GLU A 299 -4.62 -25.27 -3.35
N ASN A 300 -5.01 -25.00 -2.10
CA ASN A 300 -6.32 -25.40 -1.56
C ASN A 300 -7.35 -24.26 -1.58
N ARG A 301 -6.94 -23.03 -1.90
CA ARG A 301 -7.81 -21.85 -1.86
C ARG A 301 -7.66 -20.99 -3.11
N ILE A 302 -8.36 -21.40 -4.15
CA ILE A 302 -8.54 -20.64 -5.39
C ILE A 302 -9.96 -20.11 -5.39
N VAL A 303 -10.13 -18.79 -5.35
CA VAL A 303 -11.44 -18.15 -5.33
C VAL A 303 -11.79 -17.69 -6.72
N VAL A 304 -12.84 -18.25 -7.30
CA VAL A 304 -13.40 -17.83 -8.58
C VAL A 304 -14.61 -16.95 -8.30
N THR A 305 -14.58 -15.73 -8.80
CA THR A 305 -15.66 -14.76 -8.71
C THR A 305 -16.28 -14.56 -10.08
N ARG A 306 -17.59 -14.76 -10.18
CA ARG A 306 -18.38 -14.59 -11.40
C ARG A 306 -19.48 -13.57 -11.17
N VAL A 307 -19.58 -12.58 -12.05
CA VAL A 307 -20.70 -11.63 -12.05
C VAL A 307 -21.79 -12.18 -12.96
N SER A 308 -22.95 -12.48 -12.37
CA SER A 308 -24.13 -12.95 -13.10
C SER A 308 -24.73 -11.83 -13.96
N SER A 309 -25.48 -12.20 -15.01
CA SER A 309 -26.18 -11.25 -15.90
C SER A 309 -27.20 -10.35 -15.17
N ILE A 310 -27.61 -10.71 -13.96
CA ILE A 310 -28.50 -9.92 -13.09
C ILE A 310 -27.74 -9.11 -12.02
N GLY A 311 -26.41 -9.12 -12.02
CA GLY A 311 -25.55 -8.37 -11.10
C GLY A 311 -25.14 -9.10 -9.83
N ASP A 312 -25.62 -10.31 -9.59
CA ASP A 312 -25.20 -11.12 -8.43
C ASP A 312 -23.73 -11.55 -8.58
N ILE A 313 -22.97 -11.44 -7.49
CA ILE A 313 -21.59 -11.90 -7.42
C ILE A 313 -21.57 -13.31 -6.82
N LEU A 314 -21.28 -14.30 -7.65
CA LEU A 314 -21.06 -15.69 -7.22
C LEU A 314 -19.58 -15.87 -6.88
N LYS A 315 -19.28 -16.37 -5.69
CA LYS A 315 -17.92 -16.72 -5.26
C LYS A 315 -17.86 -18.22 -4.98
N GLU A 316 -16.91 -18.89 -5.62
CA GLU A 316 -16.65 -20.32 -5.45
C GLU A 316 -15.20 -20.50 -4.99
N GLU A 317 -15.00 -21.21 -3.88
CA GLU A 317 -13.67 -21.55 -3.37
C GLU A 317 -13.36 -22.99 -3.75
N LEU A 318 -12.26 -23.19 -4.46
CA LEU A 318 -11.86 -24.45 -5.06
C LEU A 318 -10.41 -24.79 -4.70
N THR A 319 -10.14 -26.09 -4.61
CA THR A 319 -8.76 -26.59 -4.66
C THR A 319 -8.23 -26.57 -6.10
N ILE A 320 -6.91 -26.59 -6.26
CA ILE A 320 -6.24 -26.67 -7.56
C ILE A 320 -6.70 -27.89 -8.36
N SER A 321 -7.03 -28.99 -7.67
CA SER A 321 -7.48 -30.22 -8.32
C SER A 321 -8.89 -30.10 -8.88
N GLU A 322 -9.77 -29.38 -8.20
CA GLU A 322 -11.13 -29.08 -8.69
C GLU A 322 -11.09 -28.03 -9.80
N ALA A 323 -10.24 -27.02 -9.66
CA ALA A 323 -10.11 -25.93 -10.63
C ALA A 323 -9.51 -26.39 -11.96
N LYS A 324 -8.67 -27.43 -12.02
CA LYS A 324 -7.95 -27.88 -13.23
C LYS A 324 -8.78 -27.92 -14.52
N ASN A 325 -10.02 -28.41 -14.44
CA ASN A 325 -10.91 -28.57 -15.59
C ASN A 325 -12.06 -27.55 -15.62
N LEU A 326 -12.01 -26.53 -14.75
CA LEU A 326 -13.02 -25.50 -14.69
C LEU A 326 -13.01 -24.67 -15.98
N ILE A 327 -14.16 -24.67 -16.67
CA ILE A 327 -14.38 -23.80 -17.82
C ILE A 327 -14.78 -22.42 -17.30
N LEU A 328 -13.99 -21.41 -17.68
CA LEU A 328 -14.18 -20.04 -17.28
C LEU A 328 -15.07 -19.30 -18.30
N SER A 329 -15.88 -18.38 -17.81
CA SER A 329 -16.75 -17.51 -18.59
C SER A 329 -16.15 -16.11 -18.68
N ASP A 330 -16.48 -15.39 -19.75
CA ASP A 330 -16.04 -14.01 -19.92
C ASP A 330 -16.37 -13.16 -18.69
N GLY A 331 -15.39 -12.38 -18.21
CA GLY A 331 -15.52 -11.55 -17.02
C GLY A 331 -15.25 -12.26 -15.69
N ASP A 332 -15.00 -13.58 -15.67
CA ASP A 332 -14.61 -14.26 -14.42
C ASP A 332 -13.30 -13.67 -13.87
N SER A 333 -13.20 -13.66 -12.55
CA SER A 333 -12.01 -13.24 -11.81
C SER A 333 -11.53 -14.37 -10.91
N VAL A 334 -10.26 -14.74 -11.03
CA VAL A 334 -9.64 -15.82 -10.26
C VAL A 334 -8.59 -15.24 -9.32
N PHE A 335 -8.79 -15.43 -8.04
CA PHE A 335 -7.87 -15.04 -6.99
C PHE A 335 -7.19 -16.26 -6.39
N VAL A 336 -5.86 -16.27 -6.40
CA VAL A 336 -5.06 -17.32 -5.78
C VAL A 336 -4.54 -16.80 -4.45
N HIS A 337 -4.98 -17.40 -3.35
CA HIS A 337 -4.52 -17.00 -2.03
C HIS A 337 -3.05 -17.34 -1.79
N LYS A 338 -2.39 -16.63 -0.87
CA LYS A 338 -1.14 -17.07 -0.25
C LYS A 338 -1.39 -18.22 0.71
N LYS A 339 -0.55 -19.25 0.66
CA LYS A 339 -0.46 -20.32 1.66
C LYS A 339 -0.29 -19.60 2.98
N ASN A 340 -1.08 -20.01 3.96
CA ASN A 340 -0.85 -19.59 5.33
C ASN A 340 0.39 -20.32 5.87
N LEU A 341 1.57 -19.87 5.43
CA LEU A 341 2.85 -20.40 5.86
C LEU A 341 3.22 -19.66 7.14
N VAL A 342 2.86 -20.26 8.27
CA VAL A 342 3.24 -19.84 9.62
C VAL A 342 4.77 -19.81 9.83
N ALA A 343 5.57 -20.11 8.81
CA ALA A 343 7.01 -19.93 8.78
C ALA A 343 7.46 -19.60 7.36
N LEU A 344 8.39 -18.65 7.18
CA LEU A 344 9.25 -18.41 6.01
C LEU A 344 9.01 -17.15 5.14
N ASP A 345 8.57 -16.03 5.71
CA ASP A 345 8.83 -14.70 5.10
C ASP A 345 9.61 -13.80 6.08
N PRO A 346 10.90 -13.50 5.81
CA PRO A 346 11.71 -12.63 6.66
C PRO A 346 11.39 -11.13 6.50
N ASN A 347 10.65 -10.71 5.46
CA ASN A 347 10.62 -9.30 5.08
C ASN A 347 9.22 -8.68 4.93
N ASN A 348 8.12 -9.43 4.88
CA ASN A 348 6.79 -8.81 4.96
C ASN A 348 5.67 -9.78 5.38
N ASP A 349 5.68 -10.19 6.65
CA ASP A 349 4.48 -10.61 7.36
C ASP A 349 4.70 -10.20 8.82
N GLN A 350 4.08 -9.10 9.23
CA GLN A 350 3.94 -8.77 10.65
C GLN A 350 3.06 -9.89 11.21
N LEU A 351 3.69 -10.99 11.66
CA LEU A 351 3.01 -12.06 12.35
C LEU A 351 2.13 -11.38 13.40
N ASN A 352 0.83 -11.68 13.39
CA ASN A 352 -0.01 -11.20 14.46
C ASN A 352 0.49 -11.89 15.72
N MET A 353 1.16 -11.14 16.57
CA MET A 353 1.86 -11.67 17.73
C MET A 353 1.29 -11.02 18.96
N VAL A 354 0.99 -11.85 19.95
CA VAL A 354 0.67 -11.40 21.29
C VAL A 354 1.81 -11.76 22.21
N SER A 355 2.09 -10.92 23.20
CA SER A 355 3.17 -11.18 24.14
C SER A 355 2.63 -11.32 25.55
N ILE A 356 3.19 -12.27 26.29
CA ILE A 356 2.91 -12.46 27.72
C ILE A 356 4.23 -12.55 28.47
N LYS A 357 4.41 -11.70 29.47
CA LYS A 357 5.65 -11.60 30.25
C LYS A 357 5.39 -11.54 31.75
N GLY A 358 6.43 -11.82 32.52
CA GLY A 358 6.38 -11.89 33.99
C GLY A 358 6.17 -13.31 34.49
N GLU A 359 5.35 -13.47 35.52
CA GLU A 359 5.20 -14.70 36.33
C GLU A 359 4.26 -15.73 35.68
N VAL A 360 4.60 -16.15 34.48
CA VAL A 360 3.99 -17.28 33.76
C VAL A 360 5.02 -18.37 33.54
N LYS A 361 4.60 -19.61 33.24
CA LYS A 361 5.56 -20.72 33.09
C LYS A 361 6.48 -20.54 31.88
N ASN A 362 5.94 -20.05 30.78
CA ASN A 362 6.68 -19.81 29.54
C ASN A 362 6.41 -18.37 29.05
N PRO A 363 7.14 -17.35 29.54
CA PRO A 363 7.01 -15.98 29.02
C PRO A 363 7.58 -15.90 27.60
N GLY A 364 6.95 -15.09 26.75
CA GLY A 364 7.37 -14.94 25.36
C GLY A 364 6.29 -14.34 24.46
N SER A 365 6.59 -14.28 23.17
CA SER A 365 5.64 -13.89 22.14
C SER A 365 5.06 -15.14 21.48
N TYR A 366 3.75 -15.15 21.30
CA TYR A 366 2.98 -16.25 20.74
C TYR A 366 2.27 -15.81 19.47
N PRO A 367 2.20 -16.69 18.45
CA PRO A 367 1.36 -16.43 17.29
C PRO A 367 -0.10 -16.37 17.70
N LEU A 368 -0.80 -15.33 17.25
CA LEU A 368 -2.20 -15.10 17.49
C LEU A 368 -3.06 -15.78 16.42
N GLU A 369 -3.95 -16.67 16.83
CA GLU A 369 -4.94 -17.25 15.93
C GLU A 369 -6.24 -16.43 15.93
N PRO A 370 -7.03 -16.44 14.83
CA PRO A 370 -8.27 -15.68 14.74
C PRO A 370 -9.28 -16.10 15.82
N GLY A 371 -9.71 -15.13 16.64
CA GLY A 371 -10.71 -15.34 17.69
C GLY A 371 -10.17 -15.84 19.02
N GLU A 372 -8.85 -15.94 19.18
CA GLU A 372 -8.23 -16.31 20.45
C GLU A 372 -8.49 -15.29 21.56
N ARG A 373 -8.62 -15.81 22.78
CA ARG A 373 -8.93 -15.03 23.97
C ARG A 373 -7.76 -14.96 24.94
N LEU A 374 -7.88 -14.07 25.92
CA LEU A 374 -6.90 -13.87 26.98
C LEU A 374 -6.59 -15.18 27.72
N SER A 375 -7.62 -15.97 28.05
CA SER A 375 -7.45 -17.26 28.72
C SER A 375 -6.63 -18.25 27.87
N ASP A 376 -6.84 -18.30 26.56
CA ASP A 376 -6.11 -19.17 25.63
C ASP A 376 -4.61 -18.85 25.64
N LEU A 377 -4.25 -17.57 25.62
CA LEU A 377 -2.85 -17.14 25.69
C LEU A 377 -2.19 -17.53 27.02
N ILE A 378 -2.90 -17.37 28.14
CA ILE A 378 -2.41 -17.79 29.46
C ILE A 378 -2.17 -19.30 29.48
N ILE A 379 -3.08 -20.09 28.90
CA ILE A 379 -2.96 -21.55 28.80
C ILE A 379 -1.78 -21.93 27.88
N LYS A 380 -1.63 -21.28 26.72
CA LYS A 380 -0.48 -21.46 25.79
C LYS A 380 0.85 -21.19 26.49
N ALA A 381 0.89 -20.19 27.37
CA ALA A 381 2.04 -19.89 28.21
C ALA A 381 2.32 -20.94 29.31
N GLY A 382 1.54 -22.01 29.38
CA GLY A 382 1.63 -23.06 30.40
C GLY A 382 0.93 -22.72 31.72
N GLY A 383 0.20 -21.60 31.77
CA GLY A 383 -0.43 -21.05 32.96
C GLY A 383 0.54 -20.24 33.84
N TYR A 384 0.05 -19.87 35.01
CA TYR A 384 0.79 -19.11 36.01
C TYR A 384 1.82 -19.96 36.76
N ASN A 385 2.84 -19.30 37.31
CA ASN A 385 3.71 -19.89 38.31
C ASN A 385 3.26 -19.50 39.74
N ASP A 386 3.90 -20.05 40.79
CA ASP A 386 3.50 -19.85 42.19
C ASP A 386 3.74 -18.42 42.72
N GLN A 387 4.39 -17.55 41.97
CA GLN A 387 4.70 -16.16 42.34
C GLN A 387 3.82 -15.15 41.58
N ALA A 388 2.94 -15.64 40.70
CA ALA A 388 2.09 -14.82 39.86
C ALA A 388 1.07 -14.03 40.66
N TYR A 389 1.05 -12.72 40.44
CA TYR A 389 0.05 -11.86 41.02
C TYR A 389 -1.07 -11.53 40.04
N ILE A 390 -2.04 -12.44 39.98
CA ILE A 390 -3.16 -12.41 39.01
C ILE A 390 -3.99 -11.11 39.15
N GLU A 391 -4.24 -10.64 40.36
CA GLU A 391 -5.00 -9.40 40.63
C GLU A 391 -4.25 -8.12 40.22
N ALA A 392 -2.98 -8.22 39.86
CA ALA A 392 -2.14 -7.12 39.40
C ALA A 392 -1.78 -7.24 37.91
N GLY A 393 -2.44 -8.15 37.18
CA GLY A 393 -2.21 -8.29 35.75
C GLY A 393 -2.47 -6.99 34.98
N ILE A 394 -1.66 -6.77 33.94
CA ILE A 394 -1.71 -5.59 33.09
C ILE A 394 -1.98 -6.04 31.66
N PHE A 395 -3.05 -5.51 31.07
CA PHE A 395 -3.38 -5.67 29.66
C PHE A 395 -3.06 -4.35 28.96
N LEU A 396 -2.21 -4.37 27.93
CA LEU A 396 -1.90 -3.22 27.09
C LEU A 396 -2.35 -3.48 25.65
N ARG A 397 -3.02 -2.50 25.05
CA ARG A 397 -3.53 -2.55 23.68
C ARG A 397 -3.26 -1.26 22.94
N GLN A 398 -2.58 -1.35 21.80
CA GLN A 398 -2.23 -0.19 20.98
C GLN A 398 -3.46 0.61 20.53
N LYS A 399 -4.52 -0.04 20.06
CA LYS A 399 -5.75 0.65 19.63
C LYS A 399 -6.45 1.43 20.76
N VAL A 400 -6.25 1.03 22.02
CA VAL A 400 -6.76 1.78 23.17
C VAL A 400 -5.87 2.98 23.43
N ALA A 401 -4.54 2.83 23.34
CA ALA A 401 -3.59 3.94 23.43
C ALA A 401 -3.89 5.03 22.40
N GLU A 402 -4.16 4.65 21.15
CA GLU A 402 -4.52 5.59 20.07
C GLU A 402 -5.77 6.41 20.41
N LYS A 403 -6.83 5.75 20.91
CA LYS A 403 -8.06 6.43 21.34
C LYS A 403 -7.85 7.35 22.55
N GLU A 404 -7.03 6.92 23.51
CA GLU A 404 -6.65 7.76 24.65
C GLU A 404 -5.89 9.00 24.17
N LYS A 405 -4.98 8.86 23.19
CA LYS A 405 -4.21 9.97 22.62
C LYS A 405 -5.12 10.97 21.92
N GLU A 406 -6.09 10.47 21.14
CA GLU A 406 -7.10 11.29 20.48
C GLU A 406 -7.92 12.09 21.50
N ALA A 407 -8.40 11.44 22.56
CA ALA A 407 -9.17 12.10 23.62
C ALA A 407 -8.36 13.17 24.37
N LEU A 408 -7.07 12.91 24.66
CA LEU A 408 -6.17 13.87 25.28
C LEU A 408 -5.90 15.07 24.37
N SER A 409 -5.68 14.84 23.07
CA SER A 409 -5.52 15.89 22.08
C SER A 409 -6.77 16.76 21.96
N ALA A 410 -7.95 16.14 21.86
CA ALA A 410 -9.22 16.86 21.81
C ALA A 410 -9.46 17.70 23.06
N THR A 411 -9.08 17.20 24.24
CA THR A 411 -9.13 17.96 25.50
C THR A 411 -8.16 19.13 25.46
N ALA A 412 -6.93 18.94 24.99
CA ALA A 412 -5.95 20.01 24.84
C ALA A 412 -6.46 21.11 23.88
N ASP A 413 -7.11 20.73 22.78
CA ASP A 413 -7.69 21.65 21.81
C ASP A 413 -8.83 22.48 22.43
N GLN A 414 -9.72 21.86 23.21
CA GLN A 414 -10.77 22.57 23.93
C GLN A 414 -10.20 23.60 24.93
N LEU A 415 -9.09 23.27 25.59
CA LEU A 415 -8.40 24.22 26.47
C LEU A 415 -7.72 25.35 25.70
N GLU A 416 -7.11 25.06 24.54
CA GLU A 416 -6.57 26.08 23.65
C GLU A 416 -7.67 27.03 23.14
N ASP A 417 -8.83 26.52 22.76
CA ASP A 417 -9.94 27.35 22.27
C ASP A 417 -10.54 28.21 23.39
N GLY A 418 -10.67 27.66 24.60
CA GLY A 418 -11.07 28.42 25.80
C GLY A 418 -10.07 29.51 26.17
N LEU A 419 -8.76 29.23 26.00
CA LEU A 419 -7.68 30.19 26.19
C LEU A 419 -7.74 31.32 25.15
N VAL A 420 -7.87 30.99 23.86
CA VAL A 420 -8.06 31.94 22.75
C VAL A 420 -9.28 32.82 23.00
N SER A 421 -10.41 32.24 23.38
CA SER A 421 -11.64 32.98 23.69
C SER A 421 -11.44 33.94 24.88
N SER A 422 -10.73 33.51 25.92
CA SER A 422 -10.48 34.34 27.10
C SER A 422 -9.52 35.52 26.80
N ILE A 423 -8.54 35.31 25.93
CA ILE A 423 -7.61 36.35 25.45
C ILE A 423 -8.33 37.34 24.52
N THR A 424 -9.08 36.84 23.53
CA THR A 424 -9.79 37.66 22.53
C THR A 424 -10.92 38.49 23.13
N THR A 425 -11.67 37.95 24.10
CA THR A 425 -12.74 38.67 24.80
C THR A 425 -12.23 39.67 25.85
N GLY A 426 -10.92 39.72 26.11
CA GLY A 426 -10.34 40.58 27.15
C GLY A 426 -10.70 40.17 28.58
N SER A 427 -11.31 38.99 28.77
CA SER A 427 -11.77 38.49 30.08
C SER A 427 -10.63 38.31 31.10
N LEU A 428 -9.39 38.13 30.61
CA LEU A 428 -8.18 37.98 31.42
C LEU A 428 -7.65 39.30 31.98
N GLN A 429 -8.05 40.45 31.42
CA GLN A 429 -7.55 41.78 31.81
C GLN A 429 -7.98 42.21 33.23
N ASN A 430 -9.04 41.59 33.77
CA ASN A 430 -9.53 41.85 35.12
C ASN A 430 -8.88 40.94 36.19
N MET A 431 -7.96 40.05 35.81
CA MET A 431 -7.24 39.18 36.75
C MET A 431 -5.87 39.78 37.07
N GLY A 432 -5.61 40.05 38.35
CA GLY A 432 -4.34 40.64 38.82
C GLY A 432 -3.08 39.81 38.49
N ASP A 433 -3.24 38.53 38.14
CA ASP A 433 -2.16 37.58 37.83
C ASP A 433 -2.43 36.78 36.53
N ALA A 434 -2.84 37.46 35.45
CA ALA A 434 -3.13 36.82 34.16
C ALA A 434 -1.93 36.06 33.56
N SER A 435 -0.69 36.54 33.75
CA SER A 435 0.53 35.90 33.23
C SER A 435 0.78 34.51 33.80
N LEU A 436 0.60 34.34 35.12
CA LEU A 436 0.78 33.06 35.81
C LEU A 436 -0.31 32.06 35.40
N ALA A 437 -1.55 32.52 35.21
CA ALA A 437 -2.64 31.71 34.71
C ALA A 437 -2.38 31.18 33.29
N LEU A 438 -1.85 32.02 32.40
CA LEU A 438 -1.48 31.66 31.03
C LEU A 438 -0.34 30.64 30.99
N ASP A 439 0.70 30.81 31.80
CA ASP A 439 1.81 29.85 31.88
C ASP A 439 1.34 28.48 32.41
N LEU A 440 0.56 28.45 33.49
CA LEU A 440 0.02 27.19 34.04
C LEU A 440 -0.88 26.46 33.02
N LEU A 441 -1.79 27.16 32.35
CA LEU A 441 -2.64 26.58 31.32
C LEU A 441 -1.83 26.09 30.12
N GLY A 442 -0.86 26.88 29.65
CA GLY A 442 0.05 26.48 28.58
C GLY A 442 0.83 25.20 28.92
N ASN A 443 1.28 25.07 30.17
CA ASN A 443 1.97 23.86 30.64
C ASN A 443 1.05 22.64 30.76
N ILE A 444 -0.23 22.81 31.12
CA ILE A 444 -1.21 21.70 31.13
C ILE A 444 -1.52 21.25 29.70
N ILE A 445 -1.77 22.18 28.79
CA ILE A 445 -2.02 21.90 27.37
C ILE A 445 -0.81 21.16 26.77
N LYS A 446 0.41 21.63 27.07
CA LYS A 446 1.63 20.95 26.64
C LYS A 446 1.70 19.52 27.17
N ARG A 447 1.48 19.31 28.48
CA ARG A 447 1.47 17.96 29.07
C ARG A 447 0.40 17.04 28.47
N LEU A 448 -0.76 17.57 28.08
CA LEU A 448 -1.81 16.80 27.41
C LEU A 448 -1.40 16.38 26.00
N LYS A 449 -0.74 17.27 25.24
CA LYS A 449 -0.24 16.99 23.88
C LYS A 449 0.95 16.04 23.85
N ASP A 450 1.85 16.18 24.84
CA ASP A 450 3.06 15.37 24.97
C ASP A 450 2.80 14.01 25.66
N ALA A 451 1.57 13.76 26.13
CA ALA A 451 1.25 12.50 26.81
C ALA A 451 1.29 11.31 25.85
N GLU A 452 2.02 10.27 26.25
CA GLU A 452 2.08 8.99 25.55
C GLU A 452 1.25 7.93 26.31
N PRO A 453 -0.02 7.71 25.92
CA PRO A 453 -0.85 6.70 26.55
C PRO A 453 -0.33 5.29 26.24
N VAL A 454 -0.45 4.40 27.23
CA VAL A 454 -0.01 3.00 27.13
C VAL A 454 -1.15 2.05 26.73
N GLY A 455 -2.39 2.53 26.66
CA GLY A 455 -3.55 1.75 26.21
C GLY A 455 -3.93 0.63 27.18
N ARG A 456 -3.97 0.94 28.47
CA ARG A 456 -4.22 -0.05 29.53
C ARG A 456 -5.70 -0.44 29.57
N ILE A 457 -5.99 -1.73 29.57
CA ILE A 457 -7.34 -2.26 29.78
C ILE A 457 -7.42 -2.88 31.18
N VAL A 458 -8.45 -2.49 31.93
CA VAL A 458 -8.76 -3.11 33.22
C VAL A 458 -9.47 -4.44 32.94
N ALA A 459 -8.78 -5.54 33.20
CA ALA A 459 -9.26 -6.90 32.99
C ALA A 459 -8.99 -7.78 34.22
N THR A 460 -9.76 -8.85 34.36
CA THR A 460 -9.45 -9.93 35.31
C THR A 460 -8.55 -10.95 34.62
N PHE A 461 -7.64 -11.56 35.38
CA PHE A 461 -6.73 -12.60 34.91
C PHE A 461 -7.01 -13.94 35.61
N ASP A 462 -8.03 -14.02 36.45
CA ASP A 462 -8.41 -15.27 37.12
C ASP A 462 -9.09 -16.21 36.12
N LEU A 463 -8.38 -17.29 35.74
CA LEU A 463 -8.87 -18.30 34.80
C LEU A 463 -10.23 -18.88 35.21
N ASN A 464 -10.55 -18.97 36.50
CA ASN A 464 -11.85 -19.48 36.95
C ASN A 464 -12.98 -18.47 36.72
N GLN A 465 -12.68 -17.18 36.77
CA GLN A 465 -13.63 -16.11 36.47
C GLN A 465 -13.83 -15.99 34.96
N LEU A 466 -12.73 -16.03 34.20
CA LEU A 466 -12.73 -16.01 32.74
C LEU A 466 -13.56 -17.18 32.17
N ALA A 467 -13.36 -18.40 32.69
CA ALA A 467 -14.11 -19.57 32.24
C ALA A 467 -15.62 -19.55 32.58
N LYS A 468 -16.06 -18.67 33.48
CA LYS A 468 -17.47 -18.56 33.89
C LYS A 468 -18.23 -17.47 33.16
N ASN A 469 -17.53 -16.51 32.55
CA ASN A 469 -18.14 -15.36 31.91
C ASN A 469 -17.32 -14.94 30.68
N ASP A 470 -17.83 -15.32 29.51
CA ASP A 470 -17.22 -15.03 28.21
C ASP A 470 -17.04 -13.52 27.95
N ASP A 471 -17.81 -12.65 28.61
CA ASP A 471 -17.68 -11.19 28.49
C ASP A 471 -16.41 -10.67 29.19
N LEU A 472 -15.87 -11.41 30.18
CA LEU A 472 -14.64 -11.06 30.87
C LEU A 472 -13.39 -11.55 30.11
N ASP A 473 -13.54 -12.56 29.25
CA ASP A 473 -12.44 -13.16 28.50
C ASP A 473 -12.23 -12.49 27.15
N LEU A 474 -11.47 -11.40 27.18
CA LEU A 474 -11.28 -10.52 26.03
C LEU A 474 -10.65 -11.25 24.83
N ILE A 475 -11.20 -10.99 23.65
CA ILE A 475 -10.58 -11.39 22.37
C ILE A 475 -9.29 -10.58 22.18
N LEU A 476 -8.22 -11.29 21.86
CA LEU A 476 -6.90 -10.73 21.63
C LEU A 476 -6.78 -10.15 20.21
N LEU A 477 -6.00 -9.08 20.10
CA LEU A 477 -5.64 -8.42 18.86
C LEU A 477 -4.12 -8.46 18.69
N ASP A 478 -3.68 -8.20 17.47
CA ASP A 478 -2.25 -8.08 17.19
C ASP A 478 -1.58 -7.06 18.13
N GLN A 479 -0.37 -7.39 18.55
CA GLN A 479 0.49 -6.62 19.44
C GLN A 479 -0.06 -6.38 20.85
N ASP A 480 -1.14 -7.07 21.25
CA ASP A 480 -1.56 -7.06 22.65
C ASP A 480 -0.44 -7.57 23.57
N GLN A 481 -0.25 -6.90 24.69
CA GLN A 481 0.76 -7.25 25.68
C GLN A 481 0.10 -7.53 27.04
N ILE A 482 0.40 -8.70 27.57
CA ILE A 482 -0.03 -9.15 28.89
C ILE A 482 1.19 -9.17 29.81
N ILE A 483 1.06 -8.57 30.98
CA ILE A 483 2.10 -8.55 32.00
C ILE A 483 1.51 -9.12 33.28
N ILE A 484 2.08 -10.20 33.78
CA ILE A 484 1.71 -10.79 35.05
C ILE A 484 2.84 -10.51 36.04
N PRO A 485 2.72 -9.51 36.93
CA PRO A 485 3.80 -9.17 37.84
C PRO A 485 3.92 -10.19 38.97
N LYS A 486 5.00 -10.07 39.72
CA LYS A 486 5.19 -10.78 40.98
C LYS A 486 4.34 -10.19 42.09
N ILE A 487 3.98 -11.02 43.07
CA ILE A 487 3.25 -10.58 44.26
C ILE A 487 4.03 -9.45 44.95
N SER A 488 3.42 -8.27 44.99
CA SER A 488 3.86 -7.18 45.85
C SER A 488 3.35 -7.43 47.26
N SER A 489 4.07 -6.92 48.27
CA SER A 489 3.66 -6.96 49.67
C SER A 489 3.64 -5.57 50.28
N THR A 490 3.46 -4.53 49.45
CA THR A 490 3.51 -3.13 49.89
C THR A 490 2.25 -2.34 49.55
N VAL A 491 2.04 -1.19 50.17
CA VAL A 491 1.00 -0.20 49.83
C VAL A 491 1.66 1.17 49.87
N SER A 492 1.49 1.96 48.80
CA SER A 492 2.08 3.30 48.71
C SER A 492 1.06 4.37 49.11
N VAL A 493 1.48 5.34 49.90
CA VAL A 493 0.65 6.50 50.29
C VAL A 493 1.31 7.77 49.77
N THR A 494 0.58 8.52 48.95
CA THR A 494 1.08 9.74 48.29
C THR A 494 0.05 10.87 48.29
N GLY A 495 0.48 12.08 47.94
CA GLY A 495 -0.33 13.28 47.92
C GLY A 495 -0.26 14.09 49.21
N GLN A 496 -1.41 14.56 49.70
CA GLN A 496 -1.53 15.48 50.84
C GLN A 496 -1.49 14.75 52.21
N VAL A 497 -0.39 14.05 52.46
CA VAL A 497 -0.05 13.46 53.77
C VAL A 497 1.23 14.09 54.33
N LEU A 498 1.44 14.01 55.65
CA LEU A 498 2.62 14.62 56.28
C LEU A 498 3.94 13.98 55.83
N ALA A 499 3.95 12.66 55.61
CA ALA A 499 5.12 11.92 55.17
C ALA A 499 4.74 10.83 54.14
N PRO A 500 4.73 11.14 52.83
CA PRO A 500 4.52 10.15 51.77
C PRO A 500 5.53 8.99 51.89
N ALA A 501 5.04 7.76 51.86
CA ALA A 501 5.86 6.57 52.07
C ALA A 501 5.17 5.29 51.55
N THR A 502 5.96 4.23 51.39
CA THR A 502 5.50 2.88 51.05
C THR A 502 5.60 1.97 52.27
N PHE A 503 4.49 1.33 52.63
CA PHE A 503 4.36 0.49 53.81
C PHE A 503 4.18 -0.98 53.44
N VAL A 504 4.50 -1.89 54.35
CA VAL A 504 4.19 -3.31 54.17
C VAL A 504 2.67 -3.52 54.26
N HIS A 505 2.11 -4.27 53.32
CA HIS A 505 0.70 -4.61 53.28
C HIS A 505 0.32 -5.52 54.47
N SER A 506 -0.83 -5.24 55.05
CA SER A 506 -1.47 -6.02 56.10
C SER A 506 -2.97 -6.07 55.86
N GLU A 507 -3.57 -7.26 55.96
CA GLU A 507 -5.01 -7.48 55.75
C GLU A 507 -5.90 -6.78 56.79
N ASN A 508 -5.32 -6.35 57.92
CA ASN A 508 -6.04 -5.72 59.01
C ASN A 508 -6.02 -4.18 58.96
N LEU A 509 -5.26 -3.58 58.04
CA LEU A 509 -5.13 -2.14 57.91
C LEU A 509 -6.07 -1.60 56.82
N SER A 510 -6.82 -0.56 57.16
CA SER A 510 -7.68 0.21 56.26
C SER A 510 -6.92 1.36 55.59
N VAL A 511 -7.58 2.04 54.65
CA VAL A 511 -7.02 3.21 53.95
C VAL A 511 -6.59 4.29 54.94
N TYR A 512 -7.42 4.54 55.95
CA TYR A 512 -7.14 5.54 56.98
C TYR A 512 -5.97 5.12 57.87
N ASP A 513 -5.83 3.83 58.20
CA ASP A 513 -4.70 3.35 59.00
C ASP A 513 -3.36 3.58 58.29
N TYR A 514 -3.30 3.37 56.96
CA TYR A 514 -2.08 3.69 56.18
C TYR A 514 -1.81 5.19 56.11
N ILE A 515 -2.84 6.03 56.05
CA ILE A 515 -2.69 7.49 56.09
C ILE A 515 -2.15 7.94 57.45
N ASP A 516 -2.63 7.34 58.55
CA ASP A 516 -2.13 7.60 59.89
C ASP A 516 -0.66 7.16 60.04
N LEU A 517 -0.28 6.03 59.45
CA LEU A 517 1.12 5.59 59.35
C LEU A 517 2.00 6.58 58.56
N ALA A 518 1.42 7.28 57.57
CA ALA A 518 2.04 8.39 56.84
C ALA A 518 2.03 9.72 57.62
N GLY A 519 1.71 9.70 58.91
CA GLY A 519 1.65 10.87 59.79
C GLY A 519 0.32 11.63 59.75
N GLY A 520 -0.68 11.12 59.03
CA GLY A 520 -1.99 11.77 58.87
C GLY A 520 -2.03 12.81 57.74
N PHE A 521 -3.17 13.48 57.64
CA PHE A 521 -3.46 14.47 56.60
C PHE A 521 -2.67 15.78 56.78
N THR A 522 -2.33 16.44 55.67
CA THR A 522 -1.90 17.84 55.71
C THR A 522 -3.11 18.77 55.86
N VAL A 523 -2.88 20.02 56.28
CA VAL A 523 -3.94 21.05 56.39
C VAL A 523 -4.60 21.42 55.05
N THR A 524 -4.03 20.97 53.94
CA THR A 524 -4.54 21.18 52.58
C THR A 524 -5.11 19.90 51.97
N ALA A 525 -5.31 18.84 52.73
CA ALA A 525 -5.86 17.58 52.25
C ALA A 525 -7.39 17.62 52.12
N ALA A 526 -7.93 16.99 51.08
CA ALA A 526 -9.36 16.71 50.93
C ALA A 526 -9.66 15.32 51.50
N GLU A 527 -10.07 15.25 52.77
CA GLU A 527 -10.35 13.99 53.46
C GLU A 527 -11.50 13.18 52.83
N ASP A 528 -12.38 13.84 52.06
CA ASP A 528 -13.51 13.25 51.35
C ASP A 528 -13.20 12.87 49.89
N GLN A 529 -12.00 13.20 49.38
CA GLN A 529 -11.58 12.95 47.99
C GLN A 529 -10.39 11.99 47.91
N LEU A 530 -10.45 10.92 48.70
CA LEU A 530 -9.46 9.84 48.65
C LEU A 530 -9.66 9.00 47.40
N LEU A 531 -8.54 8.59 46.80
CA LEU A 531 -8.52 7.67 45.67
C LEU A 531 -7.57 6.51 45.98
N VAL A 532 -8.05 5.29 45.78
CA VAL A 532 -7.22 4.08 45.89
C VAL A 532 -7.08 3.50 44.50
N ILE A 533 -5.86 3.45 43.98
CA ILE A 533 -5.53 2.77 42.73
C ILE A 533 -5.13 1.34 43.09
N LEU A 534 -5.92 0.38 42.62
CA LEU A 534 -5.61 -1.03 42.72
C LEU A 534 -4.44 -1.41 41.80
N PRO A 535 -3.76 -2.55 42.06
CA PRO A 535 -2.62 -2.99 41.25
C PRO A 535 -2.95 -3.19 39.76
N ASN A 536 -4.16 -3.66 39.45
CA ASN A 536 -4.68 -3.77 38.08
C ASN A 536 -5.05 -2.42 37.43
N GLY A 537 -4.87 -1.30 38.13
CA GLY A 537 -5.11 0.06 37.64
C GLY A 537 -6.54 0.55 37.85
N GLN A 538 -7.41 -0.27 38.47
CA GLN A 538 -8.77 0.16 38.80
C GLN A 538 -8.73 1.22 39.92
N ALA A 539 -9.44 2.32 39.72
CA ALA A 539 -9.55 3.38 40.72
C ALA A 539 -10.83 3.20 41.57
N LEU A 540 -10.68 3.21 42.90
CA LEU A 540 -11.75 3.10 43.87
C LEU A 540 -11.82 4.35 44.75
N ARG A 541 -13.03 4.77 45.11
CA ARG A 541 -13.26 5.81 46.11
C ARG A 541 -13.67 5.16 47.43
N PRO A 542 -12.87 5.29 48.51
CA PRO A 542 -13.25 4.81 49.83
C PRO A 542 -14.53 5.49 50.30
N SER A 543 -15.53 4.71 50.73
CA SER A 543 -16.78 5.29 51.24
C SER A 543 -16.71 5.53 52.75
N SER A 544 -17.13 6.71 53.21
CA SER A 544 -17.09 7.10 54.63
C SER A 544 -18.26 6.53 55.46
N PHE A 545 -19.17 5.75 54.85
CA PHE A 545 -20.36 5.24 55.53
C PHE A 545 -20.11 3.87 56.17
N PHE A 546 -19.96 3.92 57.50
CA PHE A 546 -20.04 2.85 58.48
C PHE A 546 -21.07 1.75 58.13
N LYS A 547 -20.61 0.70 57.43
CA LYS A 547 -21.11 -0.69 57.40
C LYS A 547 -20.69 -1.30 56.06
N PHE A 548 -19.50 -1.88 56.00
CA PHE A 548 -19.25 -3.26 55.59
C PHE A 548 -17.74 -3.50 55.65
N LYS A 549 -17.40 -4.62 56.27
CA LYS A 549 -16.06 -5.11 56.51
C LYS A 549 -15.49 -5.68 55.20
N GLN A 550 -15.13 -4.87 54.18
CA GLN A 550 -14.35 -5.37 53.02
C GLN A 550 -13.85 -4.37 51.96
N ASP A 551 -13.52 -3.11 52.27
CA ASP A 551 -12.63 -2.34 51.39
C ASP A 551 -11.19 -2.83 51.59
N ARG A 552 -10.94 -4.10 51.24
CA ARG A 552 -9.64 -4.75 51.35
C ARG A 552 -8.72 -4.11 50.32
N ILE A 553 -7.77 -3.33 50.79
CA ILE A 553 -6.66 -2.84 49.98
C ILE A 553 -5.88 -4.05 49.51
N LEU A 554 -5.62 -4.14 48.22
CA LEU A 554 -4.79 -5.18 47.66
C LEU A 554 -3.31 -4.80 47.82
N PRO A 555 -2.41 -5.76 48.06
CA PRO A 555 -0.98 -5.49 47.96
C PRO A 555 -0.63 -4.83 46.62
N GLY A 556 0.25 -3.85 46.58
CA GLY A 556 0.57 -3.02 45.41
C GLY A 556 -0.37 -1.85 45.17
N SER A 557 -1.43 -1.66 45.99
CA SER A 557 -2.30 -0.50 45.86
C SER A 557 -1.59 0.81 46.21
N THR A 558 -2.02 1.89 45.55
CA THR A 558 -1.58 3.26 45.85
C THR A 558 -2.75 4.09 46.38
N ILE A 559 -2.59 4.66 47.57
CA ILE A 559 -3.53 5.58 48.20
C ILE A 559 -3.08 7.00 47.85
N ILE A 560 -3.97 7.75 47.21
CA ILE A 560 -3.74 9.12 46.78
C ILE A 560 -4.67 10.03 47.59
N VAL A 561 -4.05 10.92 48.36
CA VAL A 561 -4.75 11.96 49.10
C VAL A 561 -4.74 13.24 48.28
N ASN A 562 -5.90 13.59 47.71
CA ASN A 562 -6.03 14.79 46.91
C ASN A 562 -6.01 16.06 47.78
N ARG A 563 -5.76 17.20 47.14
CA ARG A 563 -5.77 18.51 47.79
C ARG A 563 -7.18 19.03 47.94
N ASP A 564 -7.50 19.66 49.06
CA ASP A 564 -8.71 20.43 49.25
C ASP A 564 -8.67 21.70 48.39
N THR A 565 -9.64 21.75 47.49
CA THR A 565 -9.78 22.76 46.46
C THR A 565 -10.83 23.80 46.82
N THR A 566 -11.55 23.60 47.93
CA THR A 566 -12.60 24.52 48.39
C THR A 566 -12.04 25.89 48.79
N SER A 567 -10.80 25.97 49.31
CA SER A 567 -10.16 27.26 49.64
C SER A 567 -9.70 28.06 48.41
N LEU A 568 -9.44 27.38 47.27
CA LEU A 568 -9.05 28.00 45.99
C LEU A 568 -10.25 28.55 45.21
N SER A 569 -11.47 28.13 45.54
CA SER A 569 -12.73 28.49 44.87
C SER A 569 -13.17 29.96 45.01
N ARG A 570 -12.47 30.76 45.83
CA ARG A 570 -12.70 32.22 46.02
C ARG A 570 -12.05 33.08 44.93
N LEU A 571 -11.15 32.51 44.15
CA LEU A 571 -10.60 33.10 42.92
C LEU A 571 -11.38 32.51 41.75
N SER A 572 -12.10 33.34 41.00
CA SER A 572 -13.00 32.92 39.90
C SER A 572 -12.35 32.03 38.84
N PHE A 573 -11.02 32.11 38.68
CA PHE A 573 -10.19 31.32 37.79
C PHE A 573 -10.16 29.81 38.12
N TRP A 574 -10.08 29.44 39.41
CA TRP A 574 -9.91 28.03 39.80
C TRP A 574 -11.16 27.18 39.58
N ARG A 575 -12.35 27.78 39.44
CA ARG A 575 -13.61 27.04 39.17
C ARG A 575 -13.60 26.32 37.81
N SER A 576 -12.86 26.83 36.82
CA SER A 576 -12.77 26.21 35.48
C SER A 576 -11.61 25.23 35.36
N VAL A 577 -10.54 25.44 36.15
CA VAL A 577 -9.26 24.72 36.05
C VAL A 577 -9.22 23.47 36.94
N LEU A 578 -9.87 23.52 38.10
CA LEU A 578 -9.89 22.44 39.09
C LEU A 578 -10.47 21.10 38.61
N PRO A 579 -11.58 21.06 37.85
CA PRO A 579 -12.12 19.80 37.32
C PRO A 579 -11.13 19.09 36.38
N ILE A 580 -10.36 19.85 35.59
CA ILE A 580 -9.39 19.35 34.61
C ILE A 580 -8.16 18.75 35.32
N PHE A 581 -7.67 19.41 36.39
CA PHE A 581 -6.61 18.87 37.24
C PHE A 581 -7.04 17.59 37.97
N SER A 582 -8.27 17.54 38.47
CA SER A 582 -8.86 16.35 39.10
C SER A 582 -8.87 15.14 38.15
N SER A 583 -9.19 15.34 36.86
CA SER A 583 -9.16 14.28 35.84
C SER A 583 -7.75 13.89 35.37
N LEU A 584 -6.77 14.80 35.45
CA LEU A 584 -5.38 14.53 35.08
C LEU A 584 -4.64 13.69 36.14
N ILE A 585 -4.96 13.92 37.42
CA ILE A 585 -4.36 13.17 38.55
C ILE A 585 -4.74 11.69 38.51
N THR A 586 -5.96 11.37 38.06
CA THR A 586 -6.40 9.98 37.86
C THR A 586 -5.67 9.26 36.73
N SER A 587 -5.23 9.96 35.67
CA SER A 587 -4.49 9.34 34.57
C SER A 587 -2.98 9.24 34.84
N LEU A 588 -2.38 10.27 35.47
CA LEU A 588 -0.95 10.28 35.79
C LEU A 588 -0.58 9.35 36.95
N ALA A 589 -1.42 9.20 37.97
CA ALA A 589 -1.13 8.27 39.07
C ALA A 589 -1.27 6.79 38.68
N ALA A 590 -1.97 6.49 37.59
CA ALA A 590 -1.99 5.16 36.97
C ALA A 590 -0.68 4.85 36.20
N ILE A 591 0.08 5.88 35.84
CA ILE A 591 1.36 5.78 35.11
C ILE A 591 2.55 5.68 36.10
N ASP A 592 2.53 6.41 37.22
CA ASP A 592 3.64 6.39 38.21
C ASP A 592 3.71 5.09 39.03
N ALA A 593 2.60 4.35 39.13
CA ALA A 593 2.55 3.02 39.74
C ALA A 593 3.27 1.91 38.92
N ILE A 594 3.87 2.28 37.78
CA ILE A 594 4.60 1.39 36.86
C ILE A 594 6.13 1.46 37.08
N GLY A 595 6.61 2.40 37.91
CA GLY A 595 8.03 2.76 38.01
C GLY A 595 8.92 2.00 39.01
N ASP A 596 8.40 1.08 39.83
CA ASP A 596 9.19 0.29 40.80
C ASP A 596 8.95 -1.22 40.70
#